data_AF-A0A538EYA5-F1
#
_entry.id   AF-A0A538EYA5-F1
#
_cell.length_a   1.000
_cell.length_b   1.000
_cell.length_c   1.000
_cell.angle_alpha   90.00
_cell.angle_beta   90.00
_cell.angle_gamma   90.00
#
_symmetry.space_group_name_H-M   'P 1'
#
loop_
_entity.id
_entity.type
_entity.pdbx_description
1 polymer ?
#
loop_
_entity_poly.entity_id
_entity_poly.type
_entity_poly.pdbx_seq_one_letter_code
_entity_poly.pdbx_strand_id
1 'polypeptide(L)'
;MVGGAVTGATFAVVDAGGATVLSGNVGGTSLGSWNSSYPDVYPISFTGLTAPGTYHITVGGNATGSSPTFTIQGPGSLYGKLVADGVSFFQTQRDGSGVIAGALNRQPAHLHDGSANVYAWPHFQSGTDTISDSDLSRTGGPVDVSGGWFDAGDYLKFTHTTAYGDALLFASERALR
;
A
#
# COMPACT_ATOMS: atom_id res chain seq x y z
N MET A 1 11.72 -23.09 13.16
CA MET A 1 11.62 -23.46 11.73
C MET A 1 11.91 -24.94 11.58
N VAL A 2 11.15 -25.66 10.75
CA VAL A 2 11.29 -27.10 10.54
C VAL A 2 11.40 -27.37 9.03
N GLY A 3 12.19 -28.37 8.63
CA GLY A 3 12.53 -28.64 7.23
C GLY A 3 11.52 -29.48 6.44
N GLY A 4 10.28 -29.61 6.92
CA GLY A 4 9.23 -30.39 6.29
C GLY A 4 7.91 -30.31 7.05
N ALA A 5 6.90 -31.04 6.56
CA ALA A 5 5.56 -31.02 7.11
C ALA A 5 5.52 -31.32 8.63
N VAL A 6 4.74 -30.54 9.37
CA VAL A 6 4.57 -30.64 10.81
C VAL A 6 3.12 -30.99 11.14
N THR A 7 2.93 -31.88 12.11
CA THR A 7 1.63 -32.15 12.73
C THR A 7 1.75 -32.06 14.26
N GLY A 8 0.65 -31.72 14.94
CA GLY A 8 0.61 -31.67 16.41
C GLY A 8 1.41 -30.53 17.05
N ALA A 9 1.73 -29.46 16.30
CA ALA A 9 2.27 -28.24 16.88
C ALA A 9 1.18 -27.46 17.64
N THR A 10 1.59 -26.76 18.69
CA THR A 10 0.72 -25.90 19.50
C THR A 10 1.17 -24.45 19.41
N PHE A 11 0.27 -23.53 19.75
CA PHE A 11 0.59 -22.12 19.87
C PHE A 11 0.08 -21.55 21.19
N ALA A 12 0.72 -20.47 21.63
CA ALA A 12 0.26 -19.60 22.71
C ALA A 12 0.37 -18.14 22.27
N VAL A 13 -0.64 -17.34 22.60
CA VAL A 13 -0.59 -15.88 22.54
C VAL A 13 -0.22 -15.36 23.91
N VAL A 14 0.87 -14.62 23.97
CA VAL A 14 1.49 -14.14 25.22
C VAL A 14 1.39 -12.62 25.25
N ASP A 15 0.89 -12.07 26.35
CA ASP A 15 0.77 -10.63 26.55
C ASP A 15 2.13 -9.96 26.89
N ALA A 16 2.13 -8.63 26.98
CA ALA A 16 3.32 -7.85 27.33
C ALA A 16 3.88 -8.14 28.74
N GLY A 17 3.06 -8.71 29.63
CA GLY A 17 3.47 -9.15 30.97
C GLY A 17 4.08 -10.55 30.99
N GLY A 18 4.06 -11.26 29.86
CA GLY A 18 4.56 -12.63 29.73
C GLY A 18 3.53 -13.71 30.06
N ALA A 19 2.27 -13.35 30.29
CA ALA A 19 1.22 -14.32 30.56
C ALA A 19 0.63 -14.88 29.26
N THR A 20 0.42 -16.20 29.21
CA THR A 20 -0.35 -16.84 28.13
C THR A 20 -1.83 -16.51 28.31
N VAL A 21 -2.40 -15.76 27.38
CA VAL A 21 -3.80 -15.32 27.39
C VAL A 21 -4.70 -16.15 26.47
N LEU A 22 -4.10 -16.87 25.53
CA LEU A 22 -4.78 -17.82 24.64
C LEU A 22 -3.80 -18.91 24.26
N SER A 23 -4.28 -20.14 24.09
CA SER A 23 -3.49 -21.25 23.54
C SER A 23 -4.35 -22.16 22.68
N GLY A 24 -3.74 -22.87 21.75
CA GLY A 24 -4.44 -23.84 20.91
C GLY A 24 -3.49 -24.69 20.08
N ASN A 25 -4.07 -25.45 19.15
CA ASN A 25 -3.32 -26.23 18.17
C ASN A 25 -3.09 -25.39 16.92
N VAL A 26 -1.90 -25.51 16.33
CA VAL A 26 -1.65 -25.05 14.96
C VAL A 26 -2.52 -25.89 14.02
N GLY A 27 -3.03 -25.29 12.94
CA GLY A 27 -3.84 -26.00 11.95
C GLY A 27 -3.10 -27.24 11.42
N GLY A 28 -3.78 -28.39 11.41
CA GLY A 28 -3.16 -29.66 11.01
C GLY A 28 -3.00 -29.84 9.50
N THR A 29 -3.55 -28.94 8.70
CA THR A 29 -3.52 -28.99 7.23
C THR A 29 -2.69 -27.82 6.72
N SER A 30 -1.68 -28.14 5.90
CA SER A 30 -0.88 -27.14 5.18
C SER A 30 -1.77 -26.39 4.18
N LEU A 31 -1.64 -25.06 4.14
CA LEU A 31 -2.24 -24.19 3.12
C LEU A 31 -1.42 -24.17 1.82
N GLY A 32 -0.36 -24.96 1.74
CA GLY A 32 0.53 -25.06 0.59
C GLY A 32 1.84 -24.32 0.79
N SER A 33 2.59 -24.26 -0.32
CA SER A 33 3.93 -23.67 -0.37
C SER A 33 3.87 -22.17 -0.62
N TRP A 34 4.62 -21.40 0.16
CA TRP A 34 4.87 -19.98 -0.09
C TRP A 34 6.08 -19.77 -0.99
N ASN A 35 7.19 -20.49 -0.73
CA ASN A 35 8.36 -20.59 -1.60
C ASN A 35 9.21 -21.82 -1.21
N SER A 36 10.37 -22.01 -1.84
CA SER A 36 11.26 -23.16 -1.58
C SER A 36 11.74 -23.27 -0.12
N SER A 37 11.79 -22.17 0.64
CA SER A 37 12.15 -22.16 2.06
C SER A 37 10.96 -22.39 2.99
N TYR A 38 9.74 -22.24 2.49
CA TYR A 38 8.49 -22.40 3.25
C TYR A 38 7.51 -23.29 2.44
N PRO A 39 7.83 -24.59 2.29
CA PRO A 39 7.04 -25.51 1.47
C PRO A 39 5.68 -25.86 2.12
N ASP A 40 5.58 -25.71 3.44
CA ASP A 40 4.39 -26.00 4.23
C ASP A 40 4.03 -24.84 5.16
N VAL A 41 2.91 -24.17 4.89
CA VAL A 41 2.40 -23.06 5.68
C VAL A 41 1.17 -23.48 6.45
N TYR A 42 1.15 -23.27 7.76
CA TYR A 42 0.04 -23.68 8.63
C TYR A 42 -0.64 -22.47 9.27
N PRO A 43 -1.98 -22.42 9.33
CA PRO A 43 -2.69 -21.31 9.95
C PRO A 43 -2.65 -21.42 11.47
N ILE A 44 -2.48 -20.28 12.13
CA ILE A 44 -2.73 -20.09 13.56
C ILE A 44 -3.92 -19.14 13.68
N SER A 45 -5.03 -19.61 14.25
CA SER A 45 -6.20 -18.78 14.49
C SER A 45 -6.27 -18.40 15.97
N PHE A 46 -6.27 -17.10 16.23
CA PHE A 46 -6.42 -16.52 17.58
C PHE A 46 -7.56 -15.50 17.63
N THR A 47 -8.55 -15.62 16.72
CA THR A 47 -9.67 -14.68 16.57
C THR A 47 -10.56 -14.56 17.81
N GLY A 48 -10.45 -15.52 18.76
CA GLY A 48 -11.11 -15.43 20.06
C GLY A 48 -10.51 -14.37 21.00
N LEU A 49 -9.29 -13.87 20.74
CA LEU A 49 -8.68 -12.80 21.50
C LEU A 49 -9.03 -11.44 20.89
N THR A 50 -9.83 -10.66 21.62
CA THR A 50 -10.29 -9.32 21.18
C THR A 50 -9.91 -8.20 22.15
N ALA A 51 -9.37 -8.54 23.32
CA ALA A 51 -8.92 -7.57 24.30
C ALA A 51 -7.81 -6.69 23.72
N PRO A 52 -7.89 -5.35 23.83
CA PRO A 52 -6.81 -4.49 23.39
C PRO A 52 -5.52 -4.72 24.19
N GLY A 53 -4.38 -4.74 23.50
CA GLY A 53 -3.08 -4.96 24.13
C GLY A 53 -1.97 -5.27 23.13
N THR A 54 -0.77 -5.46 23.66
CA THR A 54 0.40 -5.92 22.89
C THR A 54 0.67 -7.38 23.22
N TYR A 55 0.87 -8.16 22.17
CA TYR A 55 0.99 -9.62 22.23
C TYR A 55 2.10 -10.13 21.31
N HIS A 56 2.51 -11.37 21.49
CA HIS A 56 3.24 -12.14 20.49
C HIS A 56 2.76 -13.60 20.51
N ILE A 57 3.00 -14.33 19.42
CA ILE A 57 2.68 -15.76 19.32
C ILE A 57 3.96 -16.56 19.54
N THR A 58 3.89 -17.56 20.41
CA THR A 58 4.91 -18.62 20.50
C THR A 58 4.34 -19.92 19.96
N VAL A 59 5.19 -20.71 19.31
CA VAL A 59 4.86 -22.04 18.78
C VAL A 59 5.72 -23.07 19.49
N GLY A 60 5.09 -24.19 19.88
CA GLY A 60 5.72 -25.30 20.57
C GLY A 60 5.27 -26.67 20.05
N GLY A 61 5.73 -27.73 20.73
CA GLY A 61 5.50 -29.12 20.33
C GLY A 61 6.49 -29.55 19.24
N ASN A 62 5.97 -30.04 18.12
CA ASN A 62 6.79 -30.53 17.00
C ASN A 62 7.36 -29.42 16.11
N ALA A 63 7.13 -28.16 16.47
CA ALA A 63 7.75 -26.98 15.87
C ALA A 63 8.11 -25.96 16.95
N THR A 64 9.00 -25.04 16.61
CA THR A 64 9.36 -23.89 17.45
C THR A 64 9.40 -22.61 16.63
N GLY A 65 8.97 -21.52 17.25
CA GLY A 65 8.99 -20.19 16.66
C GLY A 65 8.38 -19.15 17.59
N SER A 66 8.72 -17.89 17.35
CA SER A 66 8.10 -16.74 18.00
C SER A 66 7.86 -15.65 16.96
N SER A 67 6.71 -14.99 17.01
CA SER A 67 6.44 -13.82 16.17
C SER A 67 7.09 -12.56 16.75
N PRO A 68 7.27 -11.52 15.94
CA PRO A 68 7.35 -10.15 16.47
C PRO A 68 6.12 -9.82 17.31
N THR A 69 6.23 -8.80 18.16
CA THR A 69 5.08 -8.27 18.87
C THR A 69 4.10 -7.61 17.91
N PHE A 70 2.80 -7.76 18.16
CA PHE A 70 1.72 -7.09 17.45
C PHE A 70 0.71 -6.51 18.45
N THR A 71 -0.14 -5.60 17.97
CA THR A 71 -1.14 -4.94 18.80
C THR A 71 -2.53 -5.34 18.35
N ILE A 72 -3.40 -5.67 19.31
CA ILE A 72 -4.84 -5.73 19.10
C ILE A 72 -5.40 -4.43 19.64
N GLN A 73 -6.10 -3.66 18.82
CA GLN A 73 -6.71 -2.39 19.18
C GLN A 73 -7.91 -2.13 18.27
N GLY A 74 -8.71 -1.10 18.59
CA GLY A 74 -9.76 -0.64 17.70
C GLY A 74 -9.20 -0.18 16.34
N PRO A 75 -9.99 -0.28 15.25
CA PRO A 75 -9.53 0.00 13.89
C PRO A 75 -9.00 1.42 13.71
N GLY A 76 -9.61 2.41 14.38
CA GLY A 76 -9.14 3.80 14.33
C GLY A 76 -7.73 3.99 14.89
N SER A 77 -7.40 3.31 15.99
CA SER A 77 -6.04 3.39 16.58
C SER A 77 -5.00 2.66 15.73
N LEU A 78 -5.38 1.54 15.10
CA LEU A 78 -4.47 0.76 14.24
C LEU A 78 -4.23 1.43 12.89
N TYR A 79 -5.28 1.93 12.25
CA TYR A 79 -5.25 2.34 10.84
C TYR A 79 -5.42 3.84 10.63
N GLY A 80 -5.81 4.62 11.65
CA GLY A 80 -6.07 6.05 11.50
C GLY A 80 -4.88 6.83 10.97
N LYS A 81 -3.67 6.55 11.49
CA LYS A 81 -2.44 7.17 10.97
C LYS A 81 -2.18 6.75 9.52
N LEU A 82 -2.36 5.47 9.17
CA LEU A 82 -2.14 4.97 7.82
C LEU A 82 -3.06 5.67 6.81
N VAL A 83 -4.33 5.87 7.17
CA VAL A 83 -5.28 6.64 6.35
C VAL A 83 -4.82 8.08 6.20
N ALA A 84 -4.42 8.74 7.29
CA ALA A 84 -3.93 10.12 7.25
C ALA A 84 -2.64 10.28 6.41
N ASP A 85 -1.71 9.33 6.52
CA ASP A 85 -0.49 9.28 5.72
C ASP A 85 -0.83 9.08 4.23
N GLY A 86 -1.82 8.23 3.91
CA GLY A 86 -2.32 8.03 2.55
C GLY A 86 -2.89 9.31 1.94
N VAL A 87 -3.65 10.10 2.70
CA VAL A 87 -4.11 11.43 2.24
C VAL A 87 -2.92 12.39 2.08
N SER A 88 -1.97 12.35 3.00
CA SER A 88 -0.76 13.19 2.95
C SER A 88 0.10 12.90 1.72
N PHE A 89 0.11 11.66 1.23
CA PHE A 89 0.75 11.30 -0.04
C PHE A 89 0.18 12.11 -1.21
N PHE A 90 -1.14 12.14 -1.40
CA PHE A 90 -1.77 12.93 -2.46
C PHE A 90 -1.55 14.44 -2.28
N GLN A 91 -1.53 14.95 -1.05
CA GLN A 91 -1.19 16.36 -0.80
C GLN A 91 0.24 16.69 -1.23
N THR A 92 1.18 15.77 -0.98
CA THR A 92 2.59 15.91 -1.33
C THR A 92 2.83 15.86 -2.85
N GLN A 93 2.01 15.09 -3.57
CA GLN A 93 2.12 14.95 -5.03
C GLN A 93 1.50 16.10 -5.82
N ARG A 94 0.93 17.13 -5.17
CA ARG A 94 0.35 18.27 -5.88
C ARG A 94 1.37 18.97 -6.76
N ASP A 95 0.99 19.15 -8.02
CA ASP A 95 1.75 19.90 -9.02
C ASP A 95 1.20 21.34 -9.19
N GLY A 96 1.89 22.17 -9.97
CA GLY A 96 1.49 23.55 -10.23
C GLY A 96 1.82 24.50 -9.09
N SER A 97 1.09 25.63 -9.03
CA SER A 97 1.27 26.64 -7.99
C SER A 97 0.62 26.27 -6.64
N GLY A 98 -0.36 25.36 -6.66
CA GLY A 98 -1.22 24.99 -5.53
C GLY A 98 -0.66 23.93 -4.59
N VAL A 99 0.64 24.01 -4.26
CA VAL A 99 1.31 23.05 -3.37
C VAL A 99 0.87 23.28 -1.91
N ILE A 100 0.63 22.18 -1.18
CA ILE A 100 0.35 22.22 0.26
C ILE A 100 1.68 22.07 1.02
N ALA A 101 1.92 22.96 1.99
CA ALA A 101 3.07 22.84 2.86
C ALA A 101 3.03 21.50 3.62
N GLY A 102 4.13 20.76 3.56
CA GLY A 102 4.22 19.42 4.15
C GLY A 102 5.66 19.00 4.38
N ALA A 103 5.86 17.73 4.76
CA ALA A 103 7.16 17.22 5.19
C ALA A 103 8.30 17.37 4.16
N LEU A 104 7.95 17.40 2.86
CA LEU A 104 8.94 17.54 1.78
C LEU A 104 9.25 19.00 1.41
N ASN A 105 8.56 19.99 2.01
CA ASN A 105 8.68 21.42 1.67
C ASN A 105 8.70 21.68 0.15
N ARG A 106 7.83 20.96 -0.58
CA ARG A 106 7.70 21.07 -2.03
C ARG A 106 7.43 22.53 -2.43
N GLN A 107 8.08 22.95 -3.51
CA GLN A 107 7.86 24.26 -4.12
C GLN A 107 6.98 24.10 -5.37
N PRO A 108 6.32 25.18 -5.82
CA PRO A 108 5.62 25.19 -7.10
C PRO A 108 6.47 24.62 -8.24
N ALA A 109 5.87 23.78 -9.08
CA ALA A 109 6.51 23.15 -10.22
C ALA A 109 5.60 23.17 -11.45
N HIS A 110 6.17 22.86 -12.62
CA HIS A 110 5.49 22.82 -13.92
C HIS A 110 4.56 24.01 -14.18
N LEU A 111 5.01 25.22 -13.84
CA LEU A 111 4.20 26.43 -14.03
C LEU A 111 3.92 26.74 -15.51
N HIS A 112 4.71 26.17 -16.43
CA HIS A 112 4.48 26.28 -17.87
C HIS A 112 3.31 25.42 -18.35
N ASP A 113 2.79 24.50 -17.52
CA ASP A 113 1.59 23.72 -17.84
C ASP A 113 0.33 24.59 -17.91
N GLY A 114 0.39 25.83 -17.41
CA GLY A 114 -0.64 26.84 -17.64
C GLY A 114 -0.79 27.27 -19.11
N SER A 115 0.12 26.85 -19.99
CA SER A 115 0.11 27.17 -21.42
C SER A 115 0.65 26.01 -22.26
N ALA A 116 0.22 24.79 -21.99
CA ALA A 116 0.67 23.60 -22.69
C ALA A 116 0.15 23.52 -24.14
N ASN A 117 0.97 22.95 -25.04
CA ASN A 117 0.57 22.64 -26.41
C ASN A 117 -0.16 21.29 -26.46
N VAL A 118 -1.07 21.14 -27.42
CA VAL A 118 -1.72 19.86 -27.73
C VAL A 118 -1.09 19.27 -28.99
N TYR A 119 -0.76 17.99 -28.96
CA TYR A 119 -0.11 17.27 -30.06
C TYR A 119 -1.01 16.15 -30.61
N ALA A 120 -0.83 15.81 -31.88
CA ALA A 120 -1.40 14.61 -32.47
C ALA A 120 -0.85 13.35 -31.78
N TRP A 121 -1.57 12.24 -31.88
CA TRP A 121 -1.04 10.94 -31.46
C TRP A 121 0.19 10.60 -32.31
N PRO A 122 1.38 10.40 -31.71
CA PRO A 122 2.58 10.12 -32.48
C PRO A 122 2.59 8.67 -32.96
N HIS A 123 3.45 8.37 -33.92
CA HIS A 123 3.74 6.99 -34.29
C HIS A 123 4.70 6.36 -33.29
N PHE A 124 4.37 5.15 -32.84
CA PHE A 124 5.20 4.34 -31.97
C PHE A 124 5.84 3.20 -32.75
N GLN A 125 7.04 2.81 -32.35
CA GLN A 125 7.65 1.58 -32.85
C GLN A 125 6.80 0.37 -32.40
N SER A 126 6.61 -0.59 -33.30
CA SER A 126 5.73 -1.73 -33.03
C SER A 126 6.20 -2.52 -31.80
N GLY A 127 5.31 -2.69 -30.83
CA GLY A 127 5.58 -3.43 -29.60
C GLY A 127 6.41 -2.69 -28.55
N THR A 128 6.60 -1.37 -28.69
CA THR A 128 7.33 -0.54 -27.71
C THR A 128 6.60 0.76 -27.38
N ASP A 129 7.12 1.51 -26.42
CA ASP A 129 6.71 2.86 -26.03
C ASP A 129 7.57 3.97 -26.68
N THR A 130 8.46 3.60 -27.62
CA THR A 130 9.34 4.54 -28.30
C THR A 130 8.61 5.26 -29.44
N ILE A 131 8.57 6.59 -29.39
CA ILE A 131 8.10 7.44 -30.49
C ILE A 131 9.08 7.35 -31.66
N SER A 132 8.56 7.02 -32.85
CA SER A 132 9.34 6.93 -34.09
C SER A 132 9.35 8.22 -34.90
N ASP A 133 8.48 9.17 -34.59
CA ASP A 133 8.45 10.47 -35.23
C ASP A 133 9.68 11.29 -34.84
N SER A 134 10.25 12.02 -35.80
CA SER A 134 11.40 12.91 -35.53
C SER A 134 11.02 14.15 -34.72
N ASP A 135 9.73 14.52 -34.72
CA ASP A 135 9.15 15.62 -33.97
C ASP A 135 7.64 15.38 -33.71
N LEU A 136 7.07 16.06 -32.73
CA LEU A 136 5.65 16.01 -32.42
C LEU A 136 4.86 17.02 -33.27
N SER A 137 3.75 16.59 -33.85
CA SER A 137 2.88 17.48 -34.63
C SER A 137 1.87 18.21 -33.72
N ARG A 138 2.04 19.52 -33.54
CA ARG A 138 1.11 20.33 -32.75
C ARG A 138 -0.24 20.44 -33.46
N THR A 139 -1.31 20.15 -32.75
CA THR A 139 -2.70 20.23 -33.23
C THR A 139 -3.52 21.31 -32.52
N GLY A 140 -3.04 21.85 -31.39
CA GLY A 140 -3.77 22.87 -30.66
C GLY A 140 -3.01 23.51 -29.50
N GLY A 141 -3.75 24.19 -28.63
CA GLY A 141 -3.25 24.95 -27.49
C GLY A 141 -2.98 26.43 -27.80
N PRO A 142 -2.61 27.24 -26.79
CA PRO A 142 -2.31 26.82 -25.42
C PRO A 142 -3.56 26.39 -24.65
N VAL A 143 -3.41 25.40 -23.77
CA VAL A 143 -4.42 25.01 -22.78
C VAL A 143 -3.78 25.02 -21.40
N ASP A 144 -4.53 25.45 -20.39
CA ASP A 144 -4.12 25.36 -19.00
C ASP A 144 -4.41 23.94 -18.48
N VAL A 145 -3.34 23.20 -18.21
CA VAL A 145 -3.36 21.87 -17.58
C VAL A 145 -2.51 21.85 -16.31
N SER A 146 -2.39 23.01 -15.66
CA SER A 146 -1.69 23.15 -14.38
C SER A 146 -2.42 22.43 -13.24
N GLY A 147 -1.69 22.10 -12.17
CA GLY A 147 -2.24 21.39 -11.02
C GLY A 147 -2.29 19.88 -11.22
N GLY A 148 -3.20 19.23 -10.48
CA GLY A 148 -3.28 17.77 -10.40
C GLY A 148 -2.21 17.17 -9.49
N TRP A 149 -1.89 15.90 -9.72
CA TRP A 149 -0.89 15.15 -8.98
C TRP A 149 0.15 14.56 -9.92
N PHE A 150 1.42 14.55 -9.51
CA PHE A 150 2.40 13.64 -10.07
C PHE A 150 1.90 12.20 -9.90
N ASP A 151 1.99 11.41 -10.98
CA ASP A 151 1.37 10.10 -11.03
C ASP A 151 2.07 9.06 -10.16
N ALA A 152 3.42 9.06 -10.20
CA ALA A 152 4.22 8.09 -9.48
C ALA A 152 5.51 8.73 -8.93
N GLY A 153 6.66 8.08 -9.17
CA GLY A 153 7.98 8.59 -8.80
C GLY A 153 8.56 9.60 -9.81
N ASP A 154 7.92 9.75 -10.95
CA ASP A 154 8.19 10.77 -11.95
C ASP A 154 7.27 12.00 -11.74
N TYR A 155 7.29 12.94 -12.68
CA TYR A 155 6.52 14.18 -12.57
C TYR A 155 5.42 14.32 -13.62
N LEU A 156 5.13 13.27 -14.40
CA LEU A 156 4.05 13.28 -15.38
C LEU A 156 2.69 13.14 -14.70
N LYS A 157 1.65 13.47 -15.47
CA LYS A 157 0.25 13.45 -15.04
C LYS A 157 -0.56 12.65 -16.05
N PHE A 158 -1.24 11.61 -15.58
CA PHE A 158 -2.06 10.75 -16.44
C PHE A 158 -3.52 10.76 -15.98
N THR A 159 -4.44 10.94 -16.92
CA THR A 159 -5.86 11.11 -16.61
C THR A 159 -6.49 9.86 -16.01
N HIS A 160 -6.14 8.67 -16.50
CA HIS A 160 -6.78 7.43 -16.09
C HIS A 160 -6.48 7.06 -14.62
N THR A 161 -5.20 7.04 -14.26
CA THR A 161 -4.72 6.75 -12.91
C THR A 161 -5.15 7.84 -11.92
N THR A 162 -5.06 9.11 -12.31
CA THR A 162 -5.56 10.24 -11.50
C THR A 162 -7.06 10.10 -11.21
N ALA A 163 -7.88 9.81 -12.23
CA ALA A 163 -9.32 9.65 -12.06
C ALA A 163 -9.66 8.46 -11.17
N TYR A 164 -8.93 7.35 -11.28
CA TYR A 164 -9.10 6.20 -10.39
C TYR A 164 -8.75 6.56 -8.94
N GLY A 165 -7.62 7.23 -8.72
CA GLY A 165 -7.20 7.70 -7.39
C GLY A 165 -8.21 8.66 -6.76
N ASP A 166 -8.70 9.64 -7.52
CA ASP A 166 -9.72 10.59 -7.08
C ASP A 166 -11.04 9.90 -6.71
N ALA A 167 -11.51 8.97 -7.55
CA ALA A 167 -12.73 8.21 -7.29
C ALA A 167 -12.62 7.36 -6.02
N LEU A 168 -11.46 6.74 -5.76
CA LEU A 168 -11.22 5.98 -4.53
C LEU A 168 -11.19 6.89 -3.29
N LEU A 169 -10.53 8.05 -3.37
CA LEU A 169 -10.53 9.03 -2.28
C LEU A 169 -11.94 9.50 -1.96
N PHE A 170 -12.70 9.87 -2.99
CA PHE A 170 -14.08 10.32 -2.83
C PHE A 170 -15.00 9.23 -2.28
N ALA A 171 -14.90 7.99 -2.78
CA ALA A 171 -15.69 6.87 -2.26
C ALA A 171 -15.33 6.55 -0.81
N SER A 172 -14.05 6.63 -0.45
CA SER A 172 -13.57 6.40 0.92
C SER A 172 -14.08 7.47 1.88
N GLU A 173 -14.02 8.74 1.48
CA GLU A 173 -14.54 9.87 2.25
C GLU A 173 -16.03 9.70 2.55
N ARG A 174 -16.81 9.30 1.54
CA ARG A 174 -18.25 9.02 1.70
C ARG A 174 -18.55 7.84 2.60
N ALA A 175 -17.68 6.82 2.64
CA ALA A 175 -17.87 5.65 3.49
C ALA A 175 -17.52 5.90 4.96
N LEU A 176 -16.78 6.98 5.26
CA LEU A 176 -16.38 7.36 6.62
C LEU A 176 -17.36 8.33 7.29
N ARG A 177 -18.33 8.88 6.56
CA ARG A 177 -19.43 9.71 7.09
C ARG A 177 -20.62 8.86 7.51
#